data_AF-A0A939NVK6-F1
#
_entry.id   AF-A0A939NVK6-F1
#
_cell.length_a   1.000
_cell.length_b   1.000
_cell.length_c   1.000
_cell.angle_alpha   90.00
_cell.angle_beta   90.00
_cell.angle_gamma   90.00
#
_symmetry.space_group_name_H-M   'P 1'
#
loop_
_entity.id
_entity.type
_entity.pdbx_description
1 polymer ?
#
loop_
_entity_poly.entity_id
_entity_poly.type
_entity_poly.pdbx_seq_one_letter_code
_entity_poly.pdbx_strand_id
1 'polypeptide(L)'
;MNPKGAARIAFNQYKAWVVGTHHPNSASAHEALVQVEPITVCRDLNKDFKRTGDELDTGLFAINQHWGYDAPKDDLGRTSAGCLVGRTKDGHRKFMQLIKADPRYLANHSYRFLTAVMPGDEVLR
;
A
#
# COMPACT_ATOMS: atom_id res chain seq x y z
N MET A 1 -10.07 -6.86 -12.65
CA MET A 1 -9.04 -7.64 -11.93
C MET A 1 -8.00 -8.07 -12.94
N ASN A 2 -6.70 -8.05 -12.60
CA ASN A 2 -5.65 -8.43 -13.55
C ASN A 2 -5.80 -9.93 -13.92
N PRO A 3 -5.72 -10.32 -15.21
CA PRO A 3 -5.86 -11.72 -15.63
C PRO A 3 -4.80 -12.65 -15.02
N LYS A 4 -3.66 -12.10 -14.57
CA LYS A 4 -2.60 -12.85 -13.89
C LYS A 4 -2.91 -13.14 -12.42
N GLY A 5 -3.98 -12.60 -11.83
CA GLY A 5 -4.31 -12.76 -10.41
C GLY A 5 -4.19 -11.48 -9.60
N ALA A 6 -4.59 -11.55 -8.32
CA ALA A 6 -4.51 -10.42 -7.41
C ALA A 6 -3.05 -10.09 -7.05
N ALA A 7 -2.74 -8.82 -6.83
CA ALA A 7 -1.40 -8.40 -6.45
C ALA A 7 -1.18 -8.56 -4.95
N ARG A 8 -0.11 -9.25 -4.55
CA ARG A 8 0.39 -9.30 -3.17
C ARG A 8 1.83 -8.80 -3.18
N ILE A 9 2.13 -7.69 -2.51
CA ILE A 9 3.52 -7.18 -2.50
C ILE A 9 4.45 -8.27 -1.95
N ALA A 10 5.51 -8.58 -2.69
CA ALA A 10 6.52 -9.55 -2.27
C ALA A 10 7.29 -9.00 -1.07
N PHE A 11 7.69 -9.87 -0.14
CA PHE A 11 8.40 -9.44 1.07
C PHE A 11 9.75 -8.84 0.71
N ASN A 12 9.95 -7.56 1.04
CA ASN A 12 11.19 -6.80 0.85
C ASN A 12 11.05 -5.39 1.46
N GLN A 13 12.07 -4.56 1.30
CA GLN A 13 11.99 -3.12 1.50
C GLN A 13 11.97 -2.40 0.16
N TYR A 14 11.00 -1.49 -0.03
CA TYR A 14 10.84 -0.73 -1.27
C TYR A 14 10.83 0.77 -0.99
N LYS A 15 11.65 1.54 -1.71
CA LYS A 15 11.68 3.00 -1.63
C LYS A 15 10.83 3.62 -2.74
N ALA A 16 9.52 3.39 -2.66
CA ALA A 16 8.63 3.49 -3.82
C ALA A 16 7.41 4.40 -3.66
N TRP A 17 7.26 5.09 -2.53
CA TRP A 17 6.09 5.95 -2.31
C TRP A 17 6.45 7.37 -1.90
N VAL A 18 5.62 8.34 -2.32
CA VAL A 18 5.72 9.75 -1.92
C VAL A 18 4.38 10.23 -1.36
N VAL A 19 4.37 11.32 -0.60
CA VAL A 19 3.12 11.98 -0.23
C VAL A 19 2.38 12.43 -1.50
N GLY A 20 1.11 12.07 -1.61
CA GLY A 20 0.24 12.44 -2.73
C GLY A 20 -1.23 12.23 -2.39
N THR A 21 -2.06 12.15 -3.42
CA THR A 21 -3.53 11.99 -3.28
C THR A 21 -3.98 10.68 -3.89
N HIS A 22 -4.65 9.83 -3.10
CA HIS A 22 -5.37 8.67 -3.60
C HIS A 22 -6.70 9.13 -4.22
N HIS A 23 -7.04 8.61 -5.42
CA HIS A 23 -8.18 9.04 -6.22
C HIS A 23 -8.32 10.57 -6.38
N PRO A 24 -7.32 11.25 -6.97
CA PRO A 24 -7.42 12.68 -7.22
C PRO A 24 -8.63 13.00 -8.11
N ASN A 25 -9.22 14.18 -7.90
CA ASN A 25 -10.40 14.66 -8.62
C ASN A 25 -11.67 13.82 -8.41
N SER A 26 -11.80 13.11 -7.29
CA SER A 26 -13.01 12.39 -6.89
C SER A 26 -13.50 12.83 -5.51
N ALA A 27 -14.75 12.49 -5.18
CA ALA A 27 -15.30 12.69 -3.83
C ALA A 27 -14.59 11.84 -2.76
N SER A 28 -13.85 10.80 -3.16
CA SER A 28 -13.05 9.96 -2.28
C SER A 28 -11.58 10.39 -2.22
N ALA A 29 -11.21 11.55 -2.79
CA ALA A 29 -9.85 12.04 -2.78
C ALA A 29 -9.31 12.24 -1.36
N HIS A 30 -8.11 11.73 -1.08
CA HIS A 30 -7.46 11.92 0.22
C HIS A 30 -5.95 11.74 0.20
N GLU A 31 -5.28 12.32 1.20
CA GLU A 31 -3.84 12.18 1.38
C GLU A 31 -3.45 10.71 1.58
N ALA A 32 -2.39 10.30 0.90
CA ALA A 32 -1.87 8.95 0.89
C ALA A 32 -0.37 8.95 0.58
N LEU A 33 0.25 7.79 0.76
CA LEU A 33 1.53 7.50 0.12
C LEU A 33 1.25 6.85 -1.25
N VAL A 34 1.62 7.54 -2.33
CA VAL A 34 1.33 7.14 -3.72
C VAL A 34 2.53 6.47 -4.35
N GLN A 35 2.32 5.34 -5.04
CA GLN A 35 3.39 4.61 -5.70
C GLN A 35 4.00 5.43 -6.83
N VAL A 36 5.33 5.56 -6.84
CA VAL A 36 6.09 6.25 -7.90
C VAL A 36 7.27 5.45 -8.44
N GLU A 37 7.66 4.35 -7.80
CA GLU A 37 8.68 3.43 -8.31
C GLU A 37 8.11 2.00 -8.43
N PRO A 38 8.68 1.18 -9.34
CA PRO A 38 8.31 -0.22 -9.45
C PRO A 38 8.49 -0.99 -8.13
N ILE A 39 7.55 -1.88 -7.85
CA ILE A 39 7.66 -2.87 -6.77
C ILE A 39 7.40 -4.26 -7.33
N THR A 40 7.88 -5.29 -6.63
CA THR A 40 7.59 -6.68 -7.00
C THR A 40 6.35 -7.18 -6.26
N VAL A 41 5.46 -7.83 -6.98
CA VAL A 41 4.27 -8.49 -6.44
C VAL A 41 4.27 -9.97 -6.81
N CYS A 42 3.76 -10.80 -5.92
CA CYS A 42 3.30 -12.16 -6.19
C CYS A 42 1.89 -12.08 -6.78
N ARG A 43 1.66 -12.79 -7.88
CA ARG A 43 0.39 -12.85 -8.59
C ARG A 43 -0.43 -14.07 -8.14
N ASP A 44 -1.36 -13.82 -7.24
CA ASP A 44 -2.26 -14.83 -6.66
C ASP A 44 -3.34 -15.22 -7.68
N LEU A 45 -2.95 -16.08 -8.63
CA LEU A 45 -3.79 -16.56 -9.72
C LEU A 45 -4.78 -17.63 -9.24
N ASN A 46 -4.32 -18.50 -8.34
CA ASN A 46 -5.11 -19.61 -7.79
C ASN A 46 -6.03 -19.17 -6.63
N LYS A 47 -5.91 -17.93 -6.13
CA LYS A 47 -6.73 -17.33 -5.06
C LYS A 47 -6.61 -18.05 -3.73
N ASP A 48 -5.44 -18.60 -3.44
CA ASP A 48 -5.17 -19.31 -2.18
C ASP A 48 -4.65 -18.39 -1.07
N PHE A 49 -4.48 -17.09 -1.39
CA PHE A 49 -4.04 -16.04 -0.49
C PHE A 49 -2.59 -16.17 -0.01
N LYS A 50 -1.78 -17.00 -0.68
CA LYS A 50 -0.37 -17.21 -0.37
C LYS A 50 0.50 -16.43 -1.34
N ARG A 51 1.82 -16.55 -1.18
CA ARG A 51 2.85 -16.02 -2.09
C ARG A 51 3.72 -17.12 -2.67
N THR A 52 3.68 -18.31 -2.06
CA THR A 52 4.58 -19.42 -2.37
C THR A 52 4.18 -20.04 -3.70
N GLY A 53 5.09 -20.04 -4.67
CA GLY A 53 4.84 -20.58 -6.01
C GLY A 53 4.09 -19.63 -6.95
N ASP A 54 3.74 -18.42 -6.49
CA ASP A 54 3.15 -17.39 -7.33
C ASP A 54 4.19 -16.78 -8.27
N GLU A 55 3.75 -16.43 -9.48
CA GLU A 55 4.55 -15.68 -10.43
C GLU A 55 4.90 -14.29 -9.90
N LEU A 56 6.15 -13.87 -10.10
CA LEU A 56 6.62 -12.53 -9.74
C LEU A 56 6.36 -11.56 -10.89
N ASP A 57 5.89 -10.37 -10.54
CA ASP A 57 5.65 -9.29 -11.50
C ASP A 57 6.15 -7.96 -10.91
N THR A 58 6.99 -7.23 -11.64
CA THR A 58 7.60 -5.99 -11.17
C THR A 58 7.15 -4.81 -12.02
N GLY A 59 6.59 -3.78 -11.39
CA GLY A 59 6.07 -2.64 -12.11
C GLY A 59 5.33 -1.62 -11.26
N LEU A 60 4.72 -0.65 -11.95
CA LEU A 60 3.80 0.32 -11.38
C LEU A 60 2.38 -0.24 -11.44
N PHE A 61 1.73 -0.35 -10.27
CA PHE A 61 0.42 -1.00 -10.13
C PHE A 61 -0.61 -0.08 -9.47
N ALA A 62 -0.26 1.18 -9.20
CA ALA A 62 -1.05 2.12 -8.41
C ALA A 62 -1.38 1.59 -7.00
N ILE A 63 -0.46 0.80 -6.43
CA ILE A 63 -0.56 0.25 -5.07
C ILE A 63 -0.20 1.37 -4.08
N ASN A 64 -1.21 2.07 -3.58
CA ASN A 64 -1.05 3.20 -2.66
C ASN A 64 -1.16 2.75 -1.20
N GLN A 65 -0.70 3.58 -0.26
CA GLN A 65 -0.98 3.42 1.17
C GLN A 65 -2.02 4.45 1.60
N HIS A 66 -3.24 3.99 1.88
CA HIS A 66 -4.42 4.84 2.04
C HIS A 66 -5.37 4.28 3.13
N TRP A 67 -6.51 4.92 3.41
CA TRP A 67 -7.43 4.37 4.42
C TRP A 67 -8.32 3.24 3.88
N GLY A 68 -8.79 2.36 4.77
CA GLY A 68 -9.77 1.31 4.51
C GLY A 68 -11.23 1.78 4.57
N TYR A 69 -11.47 3.09 4.52
CA TYR A 69 -12.80 3.71 4.49
C TYR A 69 -13.69 3.42 5.71
N ASP A 70 -13.10 3.02 6.83
CA ASP A 70 -13.82 2.57 8.02
C ASP A 70 -14.66 1.30 7.77
N ALA A 71 -14.26 0.49 6.78
CA ALA A 71 -14.88 -0.80 6.49
C ALA A 71 -14.83 -1.74 7.72
N PRO A 72 -15.76 -2.71 7.81
CA PRO A 72 -15.76 -3.70 8.87
C PRO A 72 -14.39 -4.37 9.03
N LYS A 73 -14.01 -4.67 10.27
CA LYS A 73 -12.69 -5.23 10.60
C LYS A 73 -12.37 -6.50 9.78
N ASP A 74 -13.39 -7.30 9.54
CA ASP A 74 -13.24 -8.62 8.91
C ASP A 74 -13.65 -8.63 7.43
N ASP A 75 -14.01 -7.47 6.88
CA ASP A 75 -14.39 -7.33 5.47
C ASP A 75 -14.02 -5.94 4.92
N LEU A 76 -12.94 -5.90 4.13
CA LEU A 76 -12.48 -4.69 3.43
C LEU A 76 -13.10 -4.56 2.04
N GLY A 77 -13.95 -5.51 1.62
CA GLY A 77 -14.56 -5.56 0.30
C GLY A 77 -13.56 -5.36 -0.82
N ARG A 78 -13.75 -4.28 -1.59
CA ARG A 78 -12.94 -3.94 -2.77
C ARG A 78 -11.96 -2.78 -2.54
N THR A 79 -11.73 -2.40 -1.28
CA THR A 79 -10.98 -1.18 -0.94
C THR A 79 -9.47 -1.34 -1.00
N SER A 80 -8.94 -2.55 -1.26
CA SER A 80 -7.51 -2.87 -1.11
C SER A 80 -7.00 -3.85 -2.16
N ALA A 81 -7.23 -3.58 -3.45
CA ALA A 81 -6.78 -4.44 -4.55
C ALA A 81 -5.24 -4.42 -4.74
N GLY A 82 -4.49 -4.79 -3.70
CA GLY A 82 -3.03 -4.72 -3.59
C GLY A 82 -2.51 -3.53 -2.78
N CYS A 83 -3.32 -2.48 -2.58
CA CYS A 83 -3.00 -1.34 -1.72
C CYS A 83 -2.70 -1.75 -0.27
N LEU A 84 -1.96 -0.91 0.44
CA LEU A 84 -1.75 -1.04 1.88
C LEU A 84 -2.77 -0.14 2.59
N VAL A 85 -3.73 -0.73 3.30
CA VAL A 85 -4.85 0.04 3.87
C VAL A 85 -4.78 0.16 5.39
N GLY A 86 -4.75 1.39 5.89
CA GLY A 86 -4.97 1.68 7.30
C GLY A 86 -6.46 1.61 7.61
N ARG A 87 -6.90 0.75 8.53
CA ARG A 87 -8.32 0.41 8.75
C ARG A 87 -9.27 1.62 8.78
N THR A 88 -8.96 2.63 9.59
CA THR A 88 -9.83 3.78 9.81
C THR A 88 -9.29 5.06 9.15
N LYS A 89 -10.20 5.96 8.76
CA LYS A 89 -9.83 7.28 8.22
C LYS A 89 -9.04 8.08 9.24
N ASP A 90 -9.47 8.07 10.51
CA ASP A 90 -8.79 8.79 11.57
C ASP A 90 -7.39 8.24 11.87
N GLY A 91 -7.23 6.92 11.83
CA GLY A 91 -5.92 6.28 11.96
C GLY A 91 -5.00 6.69 10.82
N HIS A 92 -5.51 6.71 9.59
CA HIS A 92 -4.75 7.12 8.42
C HIS A 92 -4.37 8.62 8.43
N ARG A 93 -5.26 9.49 8.91
CA ARG A 93 -4.93 10.92 9.10
C ARG A 93 -3.77 11.10 10.08
N LYS A 94 -3.78 10.38 11.21
CA LYS A 94 -2.67 10.37 12.18
C LYS A 94 -1.39 9.83 11.54
N PHE A 95 -1.48 8.77 10.75
CA PHE A 95 -0.36 8.24 9.98
C PHE A 95 0.23 9.30 9.03
N MET A 96 -0.60 9.97 8.22
CA MET A 96 -0.14 11.01 7.31
C MET A 96 0.47 12.23 8.04
N GLN A 97 -0.05 12.58 9.23
CA GLN A 97 0.58 13.60 10.07
C GLN A 97 2.00 13.22 10.48
N LEU A 98 2.23 11.97 10.90
CA LEU A 98 3.56 11.47 11.23
C LEU A 98 4.51 11.47 10.02
N ILE A 99 4.02 11.00 8.87
CA ILE A 99 4.76 11.01 7.60
C ILE A 99 5.20 12.42 7.23
N LYS A 100 4.31 13.41 7.34
CA LYS A 100 4.60 14.81 6.97
C LYS A 100 5.44 15.56 8.02
N ALA A 101 5.56 15.02 9.23
CA ALA A 101 6.47 15.53 10.25
C ALA A 101 7.90 14.98 10.12
N ASP A 102 8.14 14.03 9.22
CA ASP A 102 9.47 13.45 9.00
C ASP A 102 10.46 14.53 8.52
N PRO A 103 11.62 14.72 9.18
CA PRO A 103 12.60 15.72 8.78
C PRO A 103 13.09 15.59 7.33
N ARG A 104 13.13 14.37 6.78
CA ARG A 104 13.54 14.11 5.39
C ARG A 104 12.50 14.61 4.41
N TYR A 105 11.21 14.49 4.76
CA TYR A 105 10.13 15.07 3.99
C TYR A 105 10.12 16.59 4.12
N LEU A 106 10.28 17.14 5.32
CA LEU A 106 10.35 18.59 5.53
C LEU A 106 11.52 19.22 4.74
N ALA A 107 12.64 18.53 4.64
CA ALA A 107 13.78 18.97 3.83
C ALA A 107 13.54 18.81 2.32
N ASN A 108 12.73 17.83 1.91
CA ASN A 108 12.40 17.56 0.51
C ASN A 108 11.00 16.93 0.40
N HIS A 109 10.01 17.72 -0.02
CA HIS A 109 8.63 17.22 -0.18
C HIS A 109 8.47 16.14 -1.26
N SER A 110 9.48 15.89 -2.08
CA SER A 110 9.56 14.75 -3.02
C SER A 110 10.27 13.53 -2.43
N TYR A 111 10.51 13.51 -1.11
CA TYR A 111 11.13 12.38 -0.44
C TYR A 111 10.33 11.09 -0.66
N ARG A 112 11.03 10.07 -1.16
CA ARG A 112 10.49 8.71 -1.32
C ARG A 112 10.68 7.93 -0.03
N PHE A 113 9.56 7.55 0.56
CA PHE A 113 9.50 6.74 1.77
C PHE A 113 9.86 5.28 1.48
N LEU A 114 10.65 4.71 2.38
CA LEU A 114 10.96 3.28 2.41
C LEU A 114 9.84 2.57 3.17
N THR A 115 9.29 1.50 2.60
CA THR A 115 8.32 0.63 3.27
C THR A 115 8.83 -0.80 3.27
N ALA A 116 8.89 -1.41 4.46
CA ALA A 116 9.18 -2.81 4.63
C ALA A 116 7.88 -3.61 4.62
N VAL A 117 7.81 -4.62 3.75
CA VAL A 117 6.72 -5.61 3.70
C VAL A 117 7.26 -6.92 4.25
N MET A 118 6.69 -7.39 5.34
CA MET A 118 7.18 -8.54 6.10
C MET A 118 6.05 -9.52 6.40
N PRO A 119 6.35 -10.81 6.59
CA PRO A 119 5.40 -11.78 7.11
C PRO A 119 4.98 -11.42 8.54
N GLY A 120 3.67 -11.22 8.76
CA GLY A 120 3.16 -10.75 10.04
C GLY A 120 3.35 -11.74 11.19
N ASP A 121 3.31 -13.04 10.88
CA ASP A 121 3.54 -14.17 11.77
C ASP A 121 5.01 -14.31 12.23
N GLU A 122 5.96 -13.73 11.48
CA GLU A 122 7.37 -13.70 11.91
C GLU A 122 7.69 -12.46 12.77
N VAL A 123 6.93 -11.36 12.62
CA VAL A 123 7.24 -10.06 13.25
C VAL A 123 6.45 -9.79 14.53
N LEU A 124 5.19 -10.21 14.62
CA LEU A 124 4.28 -9.86 15.73
C LEU A 124 4.22 -10.91 16.84
N ARG A 125 5.34 -11.57 17.13
CA ARG A 125 5.45 -12.57 18.23
C ARG A 125 5.18 -11.96 19.60
#